data_AF-A2D8U0-F1
#
_entry.id   AF-A2D8U0-F1
#
_cell.length_a   1.000
_cell.length_b   1.000
_cell.length_c   1.000
_cell.angle_alpha   90.00
_cell.angle_beta   90.00
_cell.angle_gamma   90.00
#
_symmetry.space_group_name_H-M   'P 1'
#
loop_
_entity.id
_entity.type
_entity.pdbx_description
1 polymer ?
#
loop_
_entity_poly.entity_id
_entity_poly.type
_entity_poly.pdbx_seq_one_letter_code
_entity_poly.pdbx_strand_id
1 'polypeptide(L)'
;MCRSADEIMKIISNCKLSISQSITLFEKLSNEHNKEAMLGIIKSATIDLNANETEVTKLLDTFVRILDLPILNDLVTFYKPKGISLKTYMKELKSIVKIYQESSEALAKTRVFQGSTRREDLELKIRTKLNSFKQSLDYKYNGFYDGRRMVTNQTSQDLYDLESLIVQYMSSNQNELPDVSRLRMENLQSDNNYLKKKDETNSALLEKYAKNLEKYKKLYNDALKQSQAQDSIRMGTIQNLKNQLITLKNSNDQIPALRTENTRLKADVQKLTSEKQRLNEQYEDLSIQFRTVQQRENAQIESLNVELTNAKRYVQAYTNVSKENGSLKVEIKRLKTENERLNTEIEYLNDEIKRLNDDLGFLNQNRVVRENNLNETIRQKDVQIARLQQENRELNQMPRYKVDANKIISIWDKIEDAPEVIEIPIISNDDKHILEKIQGRLMSAVTKRANNLNEDDMQELDQLYRMIQKFISKKSSPKAQKVYKFMDRMHNALNIIEAIPH
;
A
#
# COMPACT_ATOMS: atom_id res chain seq x y z
N MET A 1 -48.68 41.44 -28.29
CA MET A 1 -48.97 41.02 -26.91
C MET A 1 -48.00 41.75 -25.99
N CYS A 2 -48.49 42.70 -25.20
CA CYS A 2 -47.69 43.36 -24.16
C CYS A 2 -47.30 42.32 -23.11
N ARG A 3 -46.05 42.33 -22.66
CA ARG A 3 -45.48 41.29 -21.79
C ARG A 3 -45.69 41.57 -20.31
N SER A 4 -46.09 42.79 -19.95
CA SER A 4 -46.39 43.17 -18.57
C SER A 4 -47.49 44.22 -18.47
N ALA A 5 -48.12 44.31 -17.30
CA ALA A 5 -49.10 45.36 -16.99
C ALA A 5 -48.50 46.77 -17.12
N ASP A 6 -47.21 46.94 -16.80
CA ASP A 6 -46.50 48.22 -16.94
C ASP A 6 -46.32 48.68 -18.40
N GLU A 7 -46.14 47.74 -19.34
CA GLU A 7 -46.10 48.07 -20.77
C GLU A 7 -47.48 48.51 -21.28
N ILE A 8 -48.54 47.85 -20.83
CA ILE A 8 -49.93 48.23 -21.14
C ILE A 8 -50.23 49.63 -20.59
N MET A 9 -49.79 49.92 -19.36
CA MET A 9 -49.97 51.21 -18.70
C MET A 9 -49.30 52.37 -19.43
N LYS A 10 -48.07 52.18 -19.94
CA LYS A 10 -47.36 53.18 -20.76
C LYS A 10 -48.03 53.43 -22.12
N ILE A 11 -48.67 52.42 -22.70
CA ILE A 11 -49.38 52.57 -23.98
C ILE A 11 -50.70 53.32 -23.74
N ILE A 12 -51.44 52.97 -22.69
CA ILE A 12 -52.72 53.61 -22.35
C ILE A 12 -52.55 55.07 -21.94
N SER A 13 -51.50 55.41 -21.18
CA SER A 13 -51.27 56.81 -20.75
C SER A 13 -51.01 57.78 -21.92
N ASN A 14 -50.66 57.25 -23.10
CA ASN A 14 -50.42 58.04 -24.31
C ASN A 14 -51.61 58.01 -25.29
N CYS A 15 -52.67 57.27 -25.00
CA CYS A 15 -53.85 57.17 -25.86
C CYS A 15 -54.97 58.09 -25.34
N LYS A 16 -55.42 59.05 -26.16
CA LYS A 16 -56.69 59.75 -25.93
C LYS A 16 -57.82 58.80 -26.30
N LEU A 17 -58.49 58.24 -25.30
CA LEU A 17 -59.63 57.35 -25.51
C LEU A 17 -60.91 58.16 -25.47
N SER A 18 -61.78 57.95 -26.47
CA SER A 18 -63.17 58.44 -26.39
C SER A 18 -63.91 57.73 -25.24
N ILE A 19 -65.04 58.29 -24.79
CA ILE A 19 -65.82 57.72 -23.69
C ILE A 19 -66.29 56.29 -24.03
N SER A 20 -66.74 56.04 -25.26
CA SER A 20 -67.18 54.71 -25.69
C SER A 20 -66.05 53.66 -25.71
N GLN A 21 -64.85 54.08 -26.11
CA GLN A 21 -63.65 53.24 -26.06
C GLN A 21 -63.23 52.94 -24.62
N SER A 22 -63.32 53.94 -23.74
CA SER A 22 -63.03 53.79 -22.31
C SER A 22 -64.01 52.81 -21.65
N ILE A 23 -65.31 52.93 -21.91
CA ILE A 23 -66.34 52.00 -21.41
C ILE A 23 -66.03 50.57 -21.85
N THR A 24 -65.80 50.36 -23.15
CA THR A 24 -65.53 49.03 -23.71
C THR A 24 -64.25 48.41 -23.14
N LEU A 25 -63.21 49.23 -22.92
CA LEU A 25 -61.97 48.79 -22.31
C LEU A 25 -62.19 48.37 -20.85
N PHE A 26 -62.93 49.16 -20.07
CA PHE A 26 -63.21 48.85 -18.67
C PHE A 26 -64.10 47.61 -18.51
N GLU A 27 -65.12 47.43 -19.34
CA GLU A 27 -65.96 46.23 -19.32
C GLU A 27 -65.14 44.95 -19.58
N LYS A 28 -64.24 44.99 -20.57
CA LYS A 28 -63.36 43.85 -20.89
C LYS A 28 -62.36 43.56 -19.77
N LEU A 29 -61.76 44.59 -19.18
CA LEU A 29 -60.81 44.44 -18.07
C LEU A 29 -61.50 43.97 -16.78
N SER A 30 -62.77 44.32 -16.55
CA SER A 30 -63.52 43.86 -15.37
C SER A 30 -63.67 42.34 -15.30
N ASN A 31 -63.65 41.67 -16.46
CA ASN A 31 -63.74 40.22 -16.56
C ASN A 31 -62.42 39.50 -16.27
N GLU A 32 -61.27 40.19 -16.21
CA GLU A 32 -59.94 39.59 -16.01
C GLU A 32 -59.45 39.58 -14.54
N HIS A 33 -60.35 39.78 -13.56
CA HIS A 33 -60.15 39.55 -12.12
C HIS A 33 -58.99 40.27 -11.37
N ASN A 34 -58.32 41.28 -11.93
CA ASN A 34 -57.30 42.06 -11.21
C ASN A 34 -57.75 43.52 -10.91
N LYS A 35 -58.37 43.72 -9.74
CA LYS A 35 -58.91 45.03 -9.30
C LYS A 35 -57.84 46.12 -9.11
N GLU A 36 -56.63 45.76 -8.70
CA GLU A 36 -55.55 46.74 -8.46
C GLU A 36 -54.96 47.27 -9.77
N ALA A 37 -54.81 46.41 -10.78
CA ALA A 37 -54.38 46.81 -12.12
C ALA A 37 -55.40 47.77 -12.77
N MET A 38 -56.70 47.50 -12.59
CA MET A 38 -57.77 48.40 -13.06
C MET A 38 -57.69 49.79 -12.42
N LEU A 39 -57.46 49.87 -11.10
CA LEU A 39 -57.34 51.15 -10.41
C LEU A 39 -56.15 51.98 -10.91
N GLY A 40 -55.05 51.31 -11.27
CA GLY A 40 -53.90 51.92 -11.92
C GLY A 40 -54.28 52.53 -13.27
N ILE A 41 -54.93 51.76 -14.14
CA ILE A 41 -55.36 52.19 -15.49
C ILE A 41 -56.30 53.39 -15.43
N ILE A 42 -57.22 53.40 -14.47
CA ILE A 42 -58.19 54.49 -14.30
C ILE A 42 -57.51 55.80 -13.88
N LYS A 43 -56.45 55.72 -13.06
CA LYS A 43 -55.68 56.89 -12.64
C LYS A 43 -54.80 57.48 -13.76
N SER A 44 -54.39 56.67 -14.73
CA SER A 44 -53.49 57.08 -15.81
C SER A 44 -54.19 57.43 -17.12
N ALA A 45 -55.46 57.05 -17.30
CA ALA A 45 -56.22 57.35 -18.51
C ALA A 45 -56.65 58.83 -18.56
N THR A 46 -56.38 59.50 -19.68
CA THR A 46 -56.87 60.86 -19.94
C THR A 46 -58.18 60.74 -20.74
N ILE A 47 -59.32 60.88 -20.09
CA ILE A 47 -60.65 60.74 -20.72
C ILE A 47 -61.12 62.11 -21.22
N ASP A 48 -61.47 62.21 -22.50
CA ASP A 48 -62.08 63.41 -23.07
C ASP A 48 -63.56 63.49 -22.64
N LEU A 49 -63.90 64.51 -21.84
CA LEU A 49 -65.23 64.70 -21.26
C LEU A 49 -66.17 65.54 -22.14
N ASN A 50 -65.78 65.88 -23.39
CA ASN A 50 -66.67 66.54 -24.36
C ASN A 50 -67.72 65.58 -24.95
N ALA A 51 -68.45 64.87 -24.10
CA ALA A 51 -69.44 63.88 -24.51
C ALA A 51 -70.85 64.29 -24.09
N ASN A 52 -71.86 63.69 -24.73
CA ASN A 52 -73.24 63.94 -24.36
C ASN A 52 -73.56 63.33 -22.98
N GLU A 53 -74.56 63.90 -22.30
CA GLU A 53 -74.94 63.53 -20.93
C GLU A 53 -75.25 62.03 -20.76
N THR A 54 -75.68 61.36 -21.83
CA THR A 54 -76.00 59.93 -21.85
C THR A 54 -74.73 59.06 -21.80
N GLU A 55 -73.67 59.45 -22.49
CA GLU A 55 -72.39 58.74 -22.50
C GLU A 55 -71.63 58.89 -21.18
N VAL A 56 -71.67 60.09 -20.58
CA VAL A 56 -71.09 60.35 -19.25
C VAL A 56 -71.82 59.52 -18.19
N THR A 57 -73.15 59.42 -18.28
CA THR A 57 -73.96 58.60 -17.36
C THR A 57 -73.61 57.11 -17.48
N LYS A 58 -73.44 56.58 -18.69
CA LYS A 58 -73.01 55.18 -18.91
C LYS A 58 -71.61 54.91 -18.38
N LEU A 59 -70.68 55.86 -18.55
CA LEU A 59 -69.33 55.76 -18.02
C LEU A 59 -69.35 55.69 -16.49
N LEU A 60 -70.12 56.56 -15.83
CA LEU A 60 -70.28 56.56 -14.37
C LEU A 60 -70.92 55.27 -13.86
N ASP A 61 -71.96 54.75 -14.53
CA ASP A 61 -72.59 53.48 -14.14
C ASP A 61 -71.62 52.29 -14.28
N THR A 62 -70.77 52.31 -15.31
CA THR A 62 -69.70 51.33 -15.52
C THR A 62 -68.65 51.39 -14.41
N PHE A 63 -68.23 52.59 -14.00
CA PHE A 63 -67.30 52.78 -12.88
C PHE A 63 -67.88 52.29 -11.56
N VAL A 64 -69.16 52.55 -11.29
CA VAL A 64 -69.84 52.10 -10.07
C VAL A 64 -69.91 50.57 -10.02
N ARG A 65 -70.23 49.90 -11.13
CA ARG A 65 -70.28 48.44 -11.20
C ARG A 65 -68.92 47.77 -11.02
N ILE A 66 -67.86 48.33 -11.60
CA ILE A 66 -66.54 47.68 -11.63
C ILE A 66 -65.76 47.90 -10.34
N LEU A 67 -65.85 49.09 -9.76
CA LEU A 67 -65.01 49.47 -8.62
C LEU A 67 -65.62 49.12 -7.26
N ASP A 68 -66.92 48.77 -7.19
CA ASP A 68 -67.63 48.42 -5.95
C ASP A 68 -67.35 49.42 -4.82
N LEU A 69 -67.36 50.72 -5.17
CA LEU A 69 -67.05 51.83 -4.28
C LEU A 69 -68.35 52.47 -3.79
N PRO A 70 -68.74 52.31 -2.51
CA PRO A 70 -69.94 52.93 -1.94
C PRO A 70 -69.94 54.47 -2.07
N ILE A 71 -68.74 55.08 -2.08
CA ILE A 71 -68.52 56.53 -2.14
C ILE A 71 -68.97 57.15 -3.49
N LEU A 72 -68.92 56.39 -4.59
CA LEU A 72 -69.39 56.88 -5.89
C LEU A 72 -70.92 56.79 -6.00
N ASN A 73 -71.53 55.82 -5.31
CA ASN A 73 -72.98 55.73 -5.20
C ASN A 73 -73.54 56.96 -4.46
N ASP A 74 -72.84 57.40 -3.41
CA ASP A 74 -73.16 58.63 -2.67
C ASP A 74 -73.03 59.89 -3.54
N LEU A 75 -72.00 59.98 -4.40
CA LEU A 75 -71.80 61.09 -5.35
C LEU A 75 -72.86 61.13 -6.46
N VAL A 76 -73.30 59.97 -6.98
CA VAL A 76 -74.41 59.87 -7.96
C VAL A 76 -75.76 60.23 -7.31
N THR A 77 -75.95 59.95 -6.03
CA THR A 77 -77.11 60.47 -5.26
C THR A 77 -76.98 61.93 -4.84
N PHE A 78 -75.79 62.46 -4.59
CA PHE A 78 -75.57 63.86 -4.21
C PHE A 78 -75.67 64.83 -5.39
N TYR A 79 -75.45 64.36 -6.63
CA TYR A 79 -75.65 65.15 -7.85
C TYR A 79 -77.07 65.01 -8.46
N LYS A 80 -78.06 64.66 -7.64
CA LYS A 80 -79.48 64.92 -7.91
C LYS A 80 -80.02 66.01 -6.98
N PRO A 81 -79.82 67.30 -7.26
CA PRO A 81 -80.76 68.28 -6.75
C PRO A 81 -82.09 68.03 -7.46
N LYS A 82 -83.07 67.53 -6.71
CA LYS A 82 -84.48 67.46 -7.14
C LYS A 82 -84.90 68.85 -7.66
N GLY A 83 -85.04 68.98 -8.97
CA GLY A 83 -86.03 69.85 -9.62
C GLY A 83 -85.83 71.37 -9.57
N ILE A 84 -84.68 71.92 -9.16
CA ILE A 84 -84.44 73.37 -9.19
C ILE A 84 -83.34 73.66 -10.21
N SER A 85 -83.72 74.19 -11.38
CA SER A 85 -82.73 74.66 -12.36
C SER A 85 -81.86 75.74 -11.74
N LEU A 86 -80.57 75.82 -12.09
CA LEU A 86 -79.67 76.90 -11.66
C LEU A 86 -80.26 78.30 -11.92
N LYS A 87 -81.14 78.41 -12.92
CA LYS A 87 -81.93 79.60 -13.27
C LYS A 87 -82.98 79.96 -12.21
N THR A 88 -83.54 78.98 -11.52
CA THR A 88 -84.51 79.15 -10.42
C THR A 88 -83.81 79.59 -9.13
N TYR A 89 -82.64 79.01 -8.81
CA TYR A 89 -81.84 79.40 -7.64
C TYR A 89 -81.33 80.86 -7.75
N MET A 90 -80.94 81.28 -8.96
CA MET A 90 -80.57 82.68 -9.25
C MET A 90 -81.77 83.64 -9.20
N LYS A 91 -83.01 83.15 -9.35
CA LYS A 91 -84.24 83.95 -9.24
C LYS A 91 -84.61 84.22 -7.78
N GLU A 92 -84.44 83.23 -6.89
CA GLU A 92 -84.65 83.38 -5.44
C GLU A 92 -83.60 84.30 -4.79
N LEU A 93 -82.32 84.16 -5.15
CA LEU A 93 -81.26 85.07 -4.67
C LEU A 93 -81.52 86.53 -5.08
N LYS A 94 -82.00 86.78 -6.30
CA LYS A 94 -82.43 88.13 -6.74
C LYS A 94 -83.66 88.66 -5.98
N SER A 95 -84.52 87.78 -5.49
CA SER A 95 -85.72 88.13 -4.72
C SER A 95 -85.36 88.54 -3.28
N ILE A 96 -84.41 87.83 -2.66
CA ILE A 96 -83.92 88.12 -1.31
C ILE A 96 -83.12 89.44 -1.26
N VAL A 97 -82.30 89.73 -2.27
CA VAL A 97 -81.56 91.00 -2.38
C VAL A 97 -82.52 92.19 -2.54
N LYS A 98 -83.65 92.01 -3.26
CA LYS A 98 -84.69 93.05 -3.43
C LYS A 98 -85.42 93.38 -2.12
N ILE A 99 -85.74 92.37 -1.30
CA ILE A 99 -86.36 92.55 0.03
C ILE A 99 -85.42 93.33 0.98
N TYR A 100 -84.11 93.09 0.87
CA TYR A 100 -83.11 93.78 1.70
C TYR A 100 -82.90 95.24 1.28
N GLN A 101 -83.03 95.57 -0.02
CA GLN A 101 -82.98 96.95 -0.52
C GLN A 101 -84.25 97.75 -0.14
N GLU A 102 -85.44 97.14 -0.21
CA GLU A 102 -86.71 97.78 0.14
C GLU A 102 -86.85 98.04 1.66
N SER A 103 -86.22 97.20 2.51
CA SER A 103 -86.22 97.36 3.97
C SER A 103 -85.26 98.46 4.46
N SER A 104 -84.23 98.78 3.68
CA SER A 104 -83.23 99.81 4.00
C SER A 104 -83.72 101.23 3.66
N GLU A 105 -84.62 101.40 2.69
CA GLU A 105 -85.19 102.70 2.30
C GLU A 105 -86.36 103.15 3.20
N ALA A 106 -87.03 102.20 3.87
CA ALA A 106 -88.14 102.46 4.80
C ALA A 106 -87.70 103.06 6.16
N LEU A 107 -86.43 102.89 6.55
CA LEU A 107 -85.88 103.41 7.82
C LEU A 107 -85.35 104.85 7.74
N ALA A 108 -85.31 105.47 6.55
CA ALA A 108 -84.76 106.80 6.33
C ALA A 108 -85.79 107.96 6.37
N LYS A 109 -87.06 107.70 6.71
CA LYS A 109 -88.11 108.74 6.76
C LYS A 109 -88.97 108.67 8.02
N THR A 110 -88.46 109.21 9.13
CA THR A 110 -89.32 109.73 10.19
C THR A 110 -88.60 110.84 10.96
N ARG A 111 -89.14 112.06 10.89
CA ARG A 111 -88.65 113.28 11.55
C ARG A 111 -89.59 113.66 12.71
N VAL A 112 -88.96 114.03 13.84
CA VAL A 112 -89.26 115.16 14.75
C VAL A 112 -90.53 115.10 15.63
N PHE A 113 -90.38 115.24 16.96
CA PHE A 113 -90.88 116.39 17.75
C PHE A 113 -90.35 116.44 19.21
N GLN A 114 -90.36 117.65 19.81
CA GLN A 114 -89.65 118.13 21.01
C GLN A 114 -90.54 118.31 22.28
N GLY A 115 -89.88 118.45 23.44
CA GLY A 115 -90.36 119.05 24.72
C GLY A 115 -90.48 118.02 25.85
N SER A 116 -90.06 118.20 27.12
CA SER A 116 -89.72 119.40 27.90
C SER A 116 -88.89 119.07 29.18
N THR A 117 -88.06 120.02 29.61
CA THR A 117 -87.74 120.51 30.99
C THR A 117 -87.29 119.63 32.18
N ARG A 118 -87.08 118.30 32.06
CA ARG A 118 -86.06 117.56 32.86
C ARG A 118 -84.87 117.09 32.01
N ARG A 119 -84.86 117.64 30.80
CA ARG A 119 -83.99 117.39 29.66
C ARG A 119 -82.61 118.01 29.81
N GLU A 120 -82.52 119.15 30.48
CA GLU A 120 -81.35 120.01 30.38
C GLU A 120 -80.09 119.40 31.01
N ASP A 121 -80.16 118.58 32.07
CA ASP A 121 -78.95 117.99 32.70
C ASP A 121 -78.39 116.77 31.94
N LEU A 122 -79.27 115.90 31.41
CA LEU A 122 -78.85 114.77 30.57
C LEU A 122 -78.57 115.21 29.12
N GLU A 123 -79.30 116.18 28.56
CA GLU A 123 -78.91 116.83 27.31
C GLU A 123 -77.61 117.61 27.49
N LEU A 124 -77.33 118.19 28.67
CA LEU A 124 -76.04 118.82 28.95
C LEU A 124 -74.94 117.76 29.04
N LYS A 125 -75.14 116.62 29.71
CA LYS A 125 -74.16 115.51 29.73
C LYS A 125 -73.94 114.91 28.34
N ILE A 126 -75.01 114.66 27.58
CA ILE A 126 -74.95 114.21 26.19
C ILE A 126 -74.26 115.26 25.31
N ARG A 127 -74.61 116.55 25.41
CA ARG A 127 -73.94 117.63 24.66
C ARG A 127 -72.48 117.79 25.07
N THR A 128 -72.15 117.67 26.35
CA THR A 128 -70.77 117.80 26.84
C THR A 128 -69.93 116.63 26.33
N LYS A 129 -70.46 115.40 26.39
CA LYS A 129 -69.78 114.22 25.87
C LYS A 129 -69.70 114.26 24.33
N LEU A 130 -70.75 114.69 23.64
CA LEU A 130 -70.78 114.91 22.19
C LEU A 130 -69.82 116.03 21.76
N ASN A 131 -69.63 117.07 22.57
CA ASN A 131 -68.67 118.14 22.34
C ASN A 131 -67.23 117.68 22.62
N SER A 132 -67.00 116.84 23.64
CA SER A 132 -65.69 116.21 23.85
C SER A 132 -65.36 115.21 22.73
N PHE A 133 -66.35 114.48 22.24
CA PHE A 133 -66.24 113.59 21.09
C PHE A 133 -65.95 114.39 19.81
N LYS A 134 -66.64 115.51 19.59
CA LYS A 134 -66.34 116.46 18.50
C LYS A 134 -64.96 117.08 18.64
N GLN A 135 -64.51 117.50 19.82
CA GLN A 135 -63.14 117.99 20.04
C GLN A 135 -62.08 116.92 19.76
N SER A 136 -62.34 115.66 20.15
CA SER A 136 -61.47 114.53 19.82
C SER A 136 -61.42 114.23 18.31
N LEU A 137 -62.46 114.65 17.58
CA LEU A 137 -62.54 114.58 16.12
C LEU A 137 -61.92 115.82 15.44
N ASP A 138 -62.06 117.02 16.00
CA ASP A 138 -61.51 118.27 15.45
C ASP A 138 -59.99 118.41 15.69
N TYR A 139 -59.47 117.92 16.83
CA TYR A 139 -58.02 117.78 17.04
C TYR A 139 -57.36 116.86 15.99
N LYS A 140 -58.14 116.06 15.24
CA LYS A 140 -57.64 115.23 14.13
C LYS A 140 -57.53 115.96 12.79
N TYR A 141 -58.13 117.14 12.62
CA TYR A 141 -58.14 117.79 11.31
C TYR A 141 -56.90 118.66 11.04
N ASN A 142 -56.05 118.93 12.05
CA ASN A 142 -54.91 119.86 11.93
C ASN A 142 -53.53 119.33 12.37
N GLY A 143 -53.29 118.02 12.51
CA GLY A 143 -51.97 117.52 12.92
C GLY A 143 -51.66 116.08 12.51
N PHE A 144 -50.45 115.86 12.03
CA PHE A 144 -49.93 114.67 11.35
C PHE A 144 -50.06 113.32 12.09
N TYR A 145 -50.07 112.27 11.27
CA TYR A 145 -50.25 110.85 11.53
C TYR A 145 -49.24 110.19 12.49
N ASP A 146 -49.63 109.84 13.73
CA ASP A 146 -49.17 108.59 14.39
C ASP A 146 -50.05 108.14 15.58
N GLY A 147 -51.38 108.19 15.43
CA GLY A 147 -52.33 107.91 16.52
C GLY A 147 -53.45 106.90 16.21
N ARG A 148 -53.44 106.20 15.06
CA ARG A 148 -54.65 105.49 14.58
C ARG A 148 -55.12 104.32 15.46
N ARG A 149 -54.25 103.60 16.19
CA ARG A 149 -54.66 102.41 16.99
C ARG A 149 -55.20 102.72 18.40
N MET A 150 -54.62 103.67 19.12
CA MET A 150 -55.18 104.07 20.43
C MET A 150 -56.48 104.85 20.27
N VAL A 151 -56.61 105.59 19.17
CA VAL A 151 -57.76 106.47 18.94
C VAL A 151 -58.98 105.69 18.46
N THR A 152 -58.86 104.56 17.75
CA THR A 152 -60.03 103.70 17.45
C THR A 152 -60.63 103.08 18.71
N ASN A 153 -59.82 102.73 19.70
CA ASN A 153 -60.31 102.19 20.97
C ASN A 153 -60.98 103.28 21.81
N GLN A 154 -60.39 104.48 21.91
CA GLN A 154 -61.03 105.60 22.64
C GLN A 154 -62.28 106.10 21.93
N THR A 155 -62.28 106.21 20.59
CA THR A 155 -63.46 106.64 19.83
C THR A 155 -64.58 105.59 19.92
N SER A 156 -64.23 104.29 19.93
CA SER A 156 -65.21 103.21 20.14
C SER A 156 -65.73 103.20 21.57
N GLN A 157 -64.87 103.43 22.57
CA GLN A 157 -65.26 103.53 23.97
C GLN A 157 -66.14 104.77 24.22
N ASP A 158 -65.81 105.91 23.63
CA ASP A 158 -66.61 107.14 23.70
C ASP A 158 -67.96 106.96 22.99
N LEU A 159 -68.01 106.20 21.89
CA LEU A 159 -69.26 105.79 21.22
C LEU A 159 -70.09 104.86 22.11
N TYR A 160 -69.47 103.86 22.75
CA TYR A 160 -70.14 102.98 23.71
C TYR A 160 -70.65 103.76 24.94
N ASP A 161 -69.87 104.70 25.45
CA ASP A 161 -70.26 105.58 26.56
C ASP A 161 -71.41 106.52 26.14
N LEU A 162 -71.40 107.02 24.90
CA LEU A 162 -72.49 107.82 24.31
C LEU A 162 -73.76 106.98 24.12
N GLU A 163 -73.66 105.77 23.58
CA GLU A 163 -74.78 104.83 23.48
C GLU A 163 -75.33 104.49 24.87
N SER A 164 -74.45 104.23 25.84
CA SER A 164 -74.83 103.95 27.23
C SER A 164 -75.56 105.14 27.87
N LEU A 165 -75.05 106.37 27.70
CA LEU A 165 -75.72 107.60 28.18
C LEU A 165 -77.06 107.87 27.48
N ILE A 166 -77.17 107.60 26.18
CA ILE A 166 -78.42 107.72 25.43
C ILE A 166 -79.44 106.68 25.92
N VAL A 167 -79.02 105.44 26.16
CA VAL A 167 -79.86 104.39 26.74
C VAL A 167 -80.29 104.76 28.16
N GLN A 168 -79.40 105.34 28.97
CA GLN A 168 -79.69 105.80 30.33
C GLN A 168 -80.66 107.00 30.32
N TYR A 169 -80.52 107.91 29.36
CA TYR A 169 -81.47 108.99 29.08
C TYR A 169 -82.85 108.46 28.68
N MET A 170 -82.91 107.44 27.82
CA MET A 170 -84.16 106.78 27.47
C MET A 170 -84.76 105.97 28.64
N SER A 171 -83.94 105.45 29.55
CA SER A 171 -84.39 104.69 30.73
C SER A 171 -84.87 105.59 31.87
N SER A 172 -84.35 106.81 32.01
CA SER A 172 -84.81 107.79 33.01
C SER A 172 -86.18 108.42 32.69
N ASN A 173 -86.72 108.15 31.49
CA ASN A 173 -88.11 108.41 31.12
C ASN A 173 -89.11 107.41 31.76
N GLN A 174 -88.70 106.42 32.55
CA GLN A 174 -89.57 105.32 33.00
C GLN A 174 -90.73 105.70 33.95
N ASN A 175 -90.78 106.90 34.54
CA ASN A 175 -91.78 107.24 35.56
C ASN A 175 -93.00 108.05 35.07
N GLU A 176 -93.10 108.35 33.77
CA GLU A 176 -94.29 109.02 33.19
C GLU A 176 -94.73 108.36 31.86
N LEU A 177 -94.64 107.02 31.76
CA LEU A 177 -95.22 106.29 30.63
C LEU A 177 -96.61 105.71 30.96
N PRO A 178 -97.60 105.82 30.06
CA PRO A 178 -98.89 105.14 30.19
C PRO A 178 -98.71 103.61 30.30
N ASP A 179 -99.59 102.92 31.04
CA ASP A 179 -99.55 101.47 31.36
C ASP A 179 -99.18 100.54 30.18
N VAL A 180 -99.55 100.90 28.95
CA VAL A 180 -99.27 100.13 27.72
C VAL A 180 -97.77 100.01 27.44
N SER A 181 -96.97 101.03 27.76
CA SER A 181 -95.54 101.02 27.49
C SER A 181 -94.74 100.30 28.58
N ARG A 182 -95.29 100.22 29.80
CA ARG A 182 -94.76 99.39 30.88
C ARG A 182 -94.91 97.90 30.56
N LEU A 183 -96.09 97.49 30.07
CA LEU A 183 -96.33 96.15 29.53
C LEU A 183 -95.40 95.81 28.35
N ARG A 184 -95.14 96.78 27.47
CA ARG A 184 -94.20 96.58 26.36
C ARG A 184 -92.76 96.39 26.83
N MET A 185 -92.33 97.13 27.86
CA MET A 185 -91.01 96.95 28.48
C MET A 185 -90.90 95.62 29.21
N GLU A 186 -91.94 95.19 29.94
CA GLU A 186 -91.99 93.87 30.58
C GLU A 186 -91.93 92.74 29.54
N ASN A 187 -92.62 92.89 28.41
CA ASN A 187 -92.51 91.95 27.27
C ASN A 187 -91.11 91.94 26.66
N LEU A 188 -90.49 93.10 26.42
CA LEU A 188 -89.12 93.18 25.91
C LEU A 188 -88.09 92.60 26.88
N GLN A 189 -88.32 92.74 28.19
CA GLN A 189 -87.46 92.18 29.22
C GLN A 189 -87.64 90.66 29.33
N SER A 190 -88.88 90.16 29.16
CA SER A 190 -89.17 88.74 29.00
C SER A 190 -88.49 88.17 27.74
N ASP A 191 -88.57 88.85 26.61
CA ASP A 191 -87.91 88.44 25.36
C ASP A 191 -86.39 88.45 25.49
N ASN A 192 -85.81 89.46 26.16
CA ASN A 192 -84.37 89.49 26.46
C ASN A 192 -83.95 88.35 27.38
N ASN A 193 -84.74 88.02 28.40
CA ASN A 193 -84.47 86.87 29.27
C ASN A 193 -84.57 85.55 28.50
N TYR A 194 -85.53 85.42 27.57
CA TYR A 194 -85.65 84.27 26.68
C TYR A 194 -84.46 84.15 25.73
N LEU A 195 -84.03 85.25 25.09
CA LEU A 195 -82.86 85.29 24.22
C LEU A 195 -81.58 84.95 24.98
N LYS A 196 -81.40 85.49 26.19
CA LYS A 196 -80.25 85.17 27.05
C LYS A 196 -80.20 83.68 27.39
N LYS A 197 -81.33 83.09 27.79
CA LYS A 197 -81.42 81.65 28.06
C LYS A 197 -81.15 80.81 26.81
N LYS A 198 -81.58 81.27 25.64
CA LYS A 198 -81.31 80.63 24.34
C LYS A 198 -79.83 80.72 23.97
N ASP A 199 -79.17 81.86 24.22
CA ASP A 199 -77.74 82.04 24.02
C ASP A 199 -76.91 81.18 24.98
N GLU A 200 -77.30 81.07 26.25
CA GLU A 200 -76.70 80.15 27.20
C GLU A 200 -76.81 78.69 26.71
N THR A 201 -77.98 78.31 26.18
CA THR A 201 -78.22 76.97 25.62
C THR A 201 -77.37 76.72 24.37
N ASN A 202 -77.30 77.70 23.46
CA ASN A 202 -76.48 77.64 22.24
C ASN A 202 -74.99 77.58 22.58
N SER A 203 -74.54 78.35 23.56
CA SER A 203 -73.16 78.35 24.05
C SER A 203 -72.78 76.97 24.61
N ALA A 204 -73.63 76.37 25.43
CA ALA A 204 -73.43 75.01 25.94
C ALA A 204 -73.41 73.96 24.81
N LEU A 205 -74.25 74.13 23.78
CA LEU A 205 -74.27 73.25 22.61
C LEU A 205 -72.97 73.38 21.79
N LEU A 206 -72.50 74.61 21.56
CA LEU A 206 -71.23 74.89 20.88
C LEU A 206 -70.04 74.33 21.65
N GLU A 207 -70.02 74.46 22.98
CA GLU A 207 -68.98 73.87 23.81
C GLU A 207 -68.98 72.33 23.71
N LYS A 208 -70.18 71.71 23.70
CA LYS A 208 -70.33 70.26 23.49
C LYS A 208 -69.82 69.84 22.10
N TYR A 209 -70.15 70.59 21.05
CA TYR A 209 -69.64 70.32 19.70
C TYR A 209 -68.12 70.50 19.59
N ALA A 210 -67.56 71.53 20.23
CA ALA A 210 -66.12 71.75 20.28
C ALA A 210 -65.39 70.59 20.99
N LYS A 211 -65.91 70.13 22.14
CA LYS A 211 -65.39 68.94 22.85
C LYS A 211 -65.47 67.68 21.99
N ASN A 212 -66.57 67.48 21.28
CA ASN A 212 -66.73 66.34 20.36
C ASN A 212 -65.76 66.42 19.18
N LEU A 213 -65.58 67.59 18.58
CA LEU A 213 -64.64 67.79 17.49
C LEU A 213 -63.21 67.48 17.92
N GLU A 214 -62.82 67.92 19.12
CA GLU A 214 -61.50 67.64 19.67
C GLU A 214 -61.31 66.14 19.96
N LYS A 215 -62.35 65.47 20.47
CA LYS A 215 -62.36 64.01 20.63
C LYS A 215 -62.19 63.29 19.29
N TYR A 216 -62.89 63.72 18.23
CA TYR A 216 -62.77 63.12 16.90
C TYR A 216 -61.41 63.36 16.27
N LYS A 217 -60.84 64.56 16.42
CA LYS A 217 -59.45 64.84 15.98
C LYS A 217 -58.46 63.93 16.68
N LYS A 218 -58.61 63.73 17.99
CA LYS A 218 -57.75 62.81 18.76
C LYS A 218 -57.86 61.37 18.24
N LEU A 219 -59.09 60.87 18.09
CA LEU A 219 -59.33 59.53 17.54
C LEU A 219 -58.76 59.35 16.13
N TYR A 220 -58.93 60.35 15.27
CA TYR A 220 -58.37 60.33 13.92
C TYR A 220 -56.84 60.28 13.93
N ASN A 221 -56.19 61.11 14.76
CA ASN A 221 -54.74 61.13 14.88
C ASN A 221 -54.20 59.82 15.48
N ASP A 222 -54.89 59.22 16.45
CA ASP A 222 -54.51 57.95 17.03
C ASP A 222 -54.64 56.81 16.00
N ALA A 223 -55.74 56.78 15.23
CA ALA A 223 -55.92 55.83 14.13
C ALA A 223 -54.86 56.00 13.02
N LEU A 224 -54.50 57.24 12.68
CA LEU A 224 -53.44 57.52 11.71
C LEU A 224 -52.07 57.02 12.20
N LYS A 225 -51.73 57.29 13.46
CA LYS A 225 -50.49 56.76 14.08
C LYS A 225 -50.46 55.24 14.08
N GLN A 226 -51.59 54.60 14.38
CA GLN A 226 -51.69 53.14 14.37
C GLN A 226 -51.52 52.56 12.96
N SER A 227 -52.14 53.19 11.94
CA SER A 227 -51.96 52.81 10.54
C SER A 227 -50.51 52.94 10.10
N GLN A 228 -49.85 54.06 10.43
CA GLN A 228 -48.43 54.28 10.10
C GLN A 228 -47.51 53.27 10.79
N ALA A 229 -47.79 52.92 12.05
CA ALA A 229 -47.06 51.87 12.75
C ALA A 229 -47.24 50.50 12.09
N GLN A 230 -48.45 50.15 11.66
CA GLN A 230 -48.71 48.91 10.92
C GLN A 230 -47.99 48.89 9.56
N ASP A 231 -47.98 50.00 8.83
CA ASP A 231 -47.27 50.09 7.55
C ASP A 231 -45.75 49.95 7.74
N SER A 232 -45.20 50.51 8.81
CA SER A 232 -43.78 50.32 9.16
C SER A 232 -43.46 48.85 9.44
N ILE A 233 -44.31 48.15 10.20
CA ILE A 233 -44.16 46.70 10.46
C ILE A 233 -44.27 45.88 9.17
N ARG A 234 -45.24 46.21 8.30
CA ARG A 234 -45.42 45.55 7.00
C ARG A 234 -44.19 45.73 6.11
N MET A 235 -43.65 46.95 6.04
CA MET A 235 -42.43 47.24 5.28
C MET A 235 -41.22 46.46 5.81
N GLY A 236 -41.05 46.38 7.14
CA GLY A 236 -40.02 45.55 7.76
C GLY A 236 -40.16 44.07 7.39
N THR A 237 -41.39 43.56 7.40
CA THR A 237 -41.69 42.17 7.02
C THR A 237 -41.39 41.90 5.55
N ILE A 238 -41.80 42.81 4.66
CA ILE A 238 -41.50 42.73 3.22
C ILE A 238 -39.99 42.72 2.97
N GLN A 239 -39.23 43.56 3.67
CA GLN A 239 -37.79 43.60 3.52
C GLN A 239 -37.12 42.31 3.99
N ASN A 240 -37.58 41.73 5.10
CA ASN A 240 -37.09 40.44 5.59
C ASN A 240 -37.37 39.32 4.58
N LEU A 241 -38.60 39.24 4.06
CA LEU A 241 -38.98 38.27 3.03
C LEU A 241 -38.16 38.41 1.75
N LYS A 242 -37.86 39.65 1.30
CA LYS A 242 -36.97 39.89 0.16
C LYS A 242 -35.57 39.35 0.42
N ASN A 243 -35.02 39.57 1.62
CA ASN A 243 -33.70 39.06 1.99
C ASN A 243 -33.68 37.52 2.00
N GLN A 244 -34.71 36.88 2.57
CA GLN A 244 -34.86 35.42 2.56
C GLN A 244 -34.94 34.86 1.13
N LEU A 245 -35.69 35.53 0.25
CA LEU A 245 -35.81 35.13 -1.17
C LEU A 245 -34.46 35.21 -1.89
N ILE A 246 -33.65 36.24 -1.63
CA ILE A 246 -32.30 36.37 -2.18
C ILE A 246 -31.42 35.21 -1.69
N THR A 247 -31.45 34.89 -0.39
CA THR A 247 -30.69 33.76 0.16
C THR A 247 -31.10 32.43 -0.49
N LEU A 248 -32.41 32.16 -0.61
CA LEU A 248 -32.91 30.95 -1.25
C LEU A 248 -32.49 30.87 -2.73
N LYS A 249 -32.54 31.99 -3.45
CA LYS A 249 -32.10 32.05 -4.84
C LYS A 249 -30.62 31.72 -4.96
N ASN A 250 -29.77 32.35 -4.13
CA ASN A 250 -28.34 32.09 -4.12
C ASN A 250 -28.01 30.61 -3.81
N SER A 251 -28.72 29.99 -2.86
CA SER A 251 -28.58 28.56 -2.58
C SER A 251 -29.05 27.69 -3.74
N ASN A 252 -30.14 28.07 -4.41
CA ASN A 252 -30.66 27.34 -5.57
C ASN A 252 -29.69 27.42 -6.76
N ASP A 253 -29.01 28.56 -6.95
CA ASP A 253 -28.01 28.75 -8.00
C ASP A 253 -26.73 27.91 -7.77
N GLN A 254 -26.48 27.44 -6.54
CA GLN A 254 -25.37 26.52 -6.23
C GLN A 254 -25.68 25.04 -6.57
N ILE A 255 -26.97 24.66 -6.64
CA ILE A 255 -27.38 23.27 -6.89
C ILE A 255 -26.83 22.71 -8.22
N PRO A 256 -26.87 23.44 -9.35
CA PRO A 256 -26.32 22.94 -10.61
C PRO A 256 -24.81 22.68 -10.56
N ALA A 257 -24.04 23.53 -9.88
CA ALA A 257 -22.60 23.36 -9.70
C ALA A 257 -22.31 22.09 -8.90
N LEU A 258 -23.00 21.90 -7.78
CA LEU A 258 -22.87 20.69 -6.94
C LEU A 258 -23.31 19.42 -7.69
N ARG A 259 -24.35 19.47 -8.51
CA ARG A 259 -24.76 18.34 -9.37
C ARG A 259 -23.70 17.98 -10.40
N THR A 260 -23.08 19.00 -11.02
CA THR A 260 -22.01 18.81 -11.99
C THR A 260 -20.79 18.18 -11.33
N GLU A 261 -20.39 18.69 -10.16
CA GLU A 261 -19.29 18.14 -9.38
C GLU A 261 -19.55 16.70 -8.93
N ASN A 262 -20.76 16.39 -8.44
CA ASN A 262 -21.15 15.03 -8.07
C ASN A 262 -21.10 14.07 -9.27
N THR A 263 -21.53 14.52 -10.45
CA THR A 263 -21.44 13.74 -11.69
C THR A 263 -20.00 13.47 -12.08
N ARG A 264 -19.10 14.47 -11.98
CA ARG A 264 -17.67 14.31 -12.21
C ARG A 264 -17.06 13.31 -11.24
N LEU A 265 -17.33 13.46 -9.94
CA LEU A 265 -16.81 12.56 -8.91
C LEU A 265 -17.28 11.11 -9.12
N LYS A 266 -18.53 10.90 -9.55
CA LYS A 266 -19.02 9.55 -9.92
C LYS A 266 -18.24 8.95 -11.09
N ALA A 267 -17.96 9.74 -12.12
CA ALA A 267 -17.16 9.28 -13.25
C ALA A 267 -15.71 8.96 -12.82
N ASP A 268 -15.11 9.77 -11.96
CA ASP A 268 -13.77 9.51 -11.42
C ASP A 268 -13.74 8.22 -10.57
N VAL A 269 -14.76 7.99 -9.73
CA VAL A 269 -14.91 6.74 -8.96
C VAL A 269 -15.03 5.52 -9.88
N GLN A 270 -15.80 5.60 -10.97
CA GLN A 270 -15.91 4.51 -11.94
C GLN A 270 -14.59 4.20 -12.64
N LYS A 271 -13.83 5.24 -13.03
CA LYS A 271 -12.49 5.08 -13.62
C LYS A 271 -11.53 4.39 -12.66
N LEU A 272 -11.43 4.89 -11.42
CA LEU A 272 -10.57 4.31 -10.39
C LEU A 272 -10.96 2.87 -10.05
N THR A 273 -12.26 2.55 -10.05
CA THR A 273 -12.75 1.18 -9.83
C THR A 273 -12.30 0.25 -10.95
N SER A 274 -12.40 0.70 -12.20
CA SER A 274 -11.95 -0.07 -13.38
C SER A 274 -10.43 -0.27 -13.38
N GLU A 275 -9.68 0.78 -13.03
CA GLU A 275 -8.22 0.70 -12.91
C GLU A 275 -7.78 -0.26 -11.81
N LYS A 276 -8.44 -0.23 -10.65
CA LYS A 276 -8.21 -1.20 -9.57
C LYS A 276 -8.45 -2.64 -10.04
N GLN A 277 -9.53 -2.89 -10.77
CA GLN A 277 -9.81 -4.22 -11.32
C GLN A 277 -8.70 -4.67 -12.28
N ARG A 278 -8.31 -3.80 -13.22
CA ARG A 278 -7.21 -4.09 -14.17
C ARG A 278 -5.90 -4.41 -13.45
N LEU A 279 -5.56 -3.65 -12.41
CA LEU A 279 -4.34 -3.87 -11.62
C LEU A 279 -4.40 -5.20 -10.85
N ASN A 280 -5.57 -5.58 -10.31
CA ASN A 280 -5.76 -6.88 -9.68
C ASN A 280 -5.55 -8.04 -10.67
N GLU A 281 -6.11 -7.93 -11.88
CA GLU A 281 -5.92 -8.94 -12.94
C GLU A 281 -4.44 -9.07 -13.33
N GLN A 282 -3.72 -7.95 -13.47
CA GLN A 282 -2.27 -7.95 -13.71
C GLN A 282 -1.47 -8.58 -12.57
N TYR A 283 -1.88 -8.34 -11.31
CA TYR A 283 -1.25 -8.94 -10.14
C TYR A 283 -1.45 -10.45 -10.10
N GLU A 284 -2.65 -10.95 -10.39
CA GLU A 284 -2.95 -12.37 -10.44
C GLU A 284 -2.15 -13.09 -11.54
N ASP A 285 -2.09 -12.51 -12.74
CA ASP A 285 -1.29 -13.05 -13.85
C ASP A 285 0.20 -13.11 -13.48
N LEU A 286 0.76 -12.04 -12.91
CA LEU A 286 2.15 -12.03 -12.46
C LEU A 286 2.41 -13.06 -11.36
N SER A 287 1.46 -13.26 -10.45
CA SER A 287 1.55 -14.28 -9.40
C SER A 287 1.60 -15.70 -9.98
N ILE A 288 0.80 -15.98 -11.01
CA ILE A 288 0.81 -17.26 -11.73
C ILE A 288 2.15 -17.46 -12.47
N GLN A 289 2.63 -16.43 -13.17
CA GLN A 289 3.92 -16.47 -13.87
C GLN A 289 5.06 -16.76 -12.88
N PHE A 290 5.07 -16.08 -11.73
CA PHE A 290 6.08 -16.30 -10.68
C PHE A 290 6.06 -17.74 -10.16
N ARG A 291 4.89 -18.29 -9.84
CA ARG A 291 4.77 -19.71 -9.41
C ARG A 291 5.27 -20.67 -10.47
N THR A 292 4.98 -20.40 -11.75
CA THR A 292 5.41 -21.23 -12.87
C THR A 292 6.93 -21.24 -13.00
N VAL A 293 7.57 -20.07 -12.91
CA VAL A 293 9.03 -19.95 -12.92
C VAL A 293 9.64 -20.69 -11.73
N GLN A 294 9.09 -20.49 -10.53
CA GLN A 294 9.57 -21.16 -9.32
C GLN A 294 9.49 -22.69 -9.43
N GLN A 295 8.39 -23.23 -9.97
CA GLN A 295 8.26 -24.67 -10.21
C GLN A 295 9.29 -25.19 -11.22
N ARG A 296 9.54 -24.44 -12.30
CA ARG A 296 10.52 -24.80 -13.31
C ARG A 296 11.94 -24.81 -12.74
N GLU A 297 12.32 -23.79 -11.97
CA GLU A 297 13.63 -23.72 -11.32
C GLU A 297 13.83 -24.86 -10.31
N ASN A 298 12.81 -25.16 -9.49
CA ASN A 298 12.87 -26.28 -8.56
C ASN A 298 13.07 -27.62 -9.29
N ALA A 299 12.34 -27.86 -10.39
CA ALA A 299 12.52 -29.07 -11.20
C ALA A 299 13.94 -29.14 -11.82
N GLN A 300 14.50 -28.01 -12.24
CA GLN A 300 15.87 -27.96 -12.76
C GLN A 300 16.91 -28.25 -11.66
N ILE A 301 16.71 -27.72 -10.45
CA ILE A 301 17.57 -28.01 -9.29
C ILE A 301 17.53 -29.51 -8.95
N GLU A 302 16.34 -30.12 -8.94
CA GLU A 302 16.19 -31.56 -8.70
C GLU A 302 16.94 -32.39 -9.76
N SER A 303 16.79 -32.05 -11.05
CA SER A 303 17.52 -32.71 -12.15
C SER A 303 19.03 -32.60 -11.98
N LEU A 304 19.54 -31.39 -11.69
CA LEU A 304 20.98 -31.15 -11.47
C LEU A 304 21.51 -31.92 -10.25
N ASN A 305 20.71 -32.06 -9.19
CA ASN A 305 21.10 -32.84 -8.01
C ASN A 305 21.21 -34.35 -8.33
N VAL A 306 20.33 -34.87 -9.19
CA VAL A 306 20.42 -36.25 -9.69
C VAL A 306 21.69 -36.42 -10.55
N GLU A 307 21.96 -35.50 -11.48
CA GLU A 307 23.17 -35.52 -12.30
C GLU A 307 24.44 -35.45 -11.45
N LEU A 308 24.48 -34.56 -10.45
CA LEU A 308 25.60 -34.44 -9.51
C LEU A 308 25.83 -35.74 -8.73
N THR A 309 24.75 -36.38 -8.27
CA THR A 309 24.83 -37.66 -7.56
C THR A 309 25.40 -38.76 -8.46
N ASN A 310 24.96 -38.81 -9.72
CA ASN A 310 25.48 -39.75 -10.70
C ASN A 310 26.97 -39.47 -11.03
N ALA A 311 27.35 -38.21 -11.22
CA ALA A 311 28.74 -37.81 -11.42
C ALA A 311 29.63 -38.25 -10.25
N LYS A 312 29.19 -38.07 -9.00
CA LYS A 312 29.90 -38.56 -7.82
C LYS A 312 30.09 -40.09 -7.83
N ARG A 313 29.06 -40.84 -8.23
CA ARG A 313 29.15 -42.31 -8.39
C ARG A 313 30.18 -42.69 -9.45
N TYR A 314 30.21 -42.01 -10.59
CA TYR A 314 31.21 -42.26 -11.64
C TYR A 314 32.64 -41.97 -11.17
N VAL A 315 32.86 -40.87 -10.46
CA VAL A 315 34.18 -40.55 -9.88
C VAL A 315 34.62 -41.63 -8.88
N GLN A 316 33.70 -42.10 -8.04
CA GLN A 316 34.00 -43.19 -7.10
C GLN A 316 34.34 -44.49 -7.83
N ALA A 317 33.58 -44.87 -8.85
CA ALA A 317 33.85 -46.05 -9.67
C ALA A 317 35.21 -45.94 -10.36
N TYR A 318 35.53 -44.79 -10.95
CA TYR A 318 36.84 -44.53 -11.56
C TYR A 318 37.99 -44.66 -10.56
N THR A 319 37.80 -44.15 -9.34
CA THR A 319 38.80 -44.26 -8.26
C THR A 319 39.06 -45.71 -7.88
N ASN A 320 38.01 -46.54 -7.80
CA ASN A 320 38.14 -47.96 -7.51
C ASN A 320 38.87 -48.71 -8.63
N VAL A 321 38.50 -48.47 -9.89
CA VAL A 321 39.18 -49.05 -11.06
C VAL A 321 40.66 -48.64 -11.10
N SER A 322 40.97 -47.38 -10.77
CA SER A 322 42.34 -46.89 -10.70
C SER A 322 43.16 -47.63 -9.63
N LYS A 323 42.59 -47.89 -8.45
CA LYS A 323 43.23 -48.69 -7.39
C LYS A 323 43.44 -50.15 -7.81
N GLU A 324 42.45 -50.75 -8.45
CA GLU A 324 42.53 -52.12 -8.96
C GLU A 324 43.64 -52.23 -10.02
N ASN A 325 43.68 -51.31 -10.98
CA ASN A 325 44.74 -51.24 -11.98
C ASN A 325 46.13 -51.07 -11.34
N GLY A 326 46.24 -50.25 -10.28
CA GLY A 326 47.47 -50.12 -9.49
C GLY A 326 47.90 -51.45 -8.86
N SER A 327 46.95 -52.20 -8.29
CA SER A 327 47.20 -53.51 -7.68
C SER A 327 47.60 -54.56 -8.72
N LEU A 328 46.92 -54.60 -9.87
CA LEU A 328 47.25 -55.47 -10.99
C LEU A 328 48.65 -55.18 -11.55
N LYS A 329 49.07 -53.91 -11.63
CA LYS A 329 50.43 -53.55 -12.04
C LYS A 329 51.50 -54.07 -11.08
N VAL A 330 51.23 -54.04 -9.77
CA VAL A 330 52.13 -54.63 -8.76
C VAL A 330 52.19 -56.14 -8.93
N GLU A 331 51.06 -56.80 -9.11
CA GLU A 331 50.99 -58.24 -9.30
C GLU A 331 51.69 -58.72 -10.58
N ILE A 332 51.52 -57.99 -11.70
CA ILE A 332 52.25 -58.25 -12.95
C ILE A 332 53.76 -58.16 -12.73
N LYS A 333 54.25 -57.15 -11.99
CA LYS A 333 55.68 -57.03 -11.66
C LYS A 333 56.16 -58.22 -10.84
N ARG A 334 55.39 -58.63 -9.82
CA ARG A 334 55.70 -59.79 -8.98
C ARG A 334 55.80 -61.07 -9.80
N LEU A 335 54.81 -61.34 -10.65
CA LEU A 335 54.79 -62.51 -11.53
C LEU A 335 55.94 -62.49 -12.54
N LYS A 336 56.31 -61.31 -13.06
CA LYS A 336 57.46 -61.17 -13.95
C LYS A 336 58.78 -61.55 -13.26
N THR A 337 59.01 -61.04 -12.05
CA THR A 337 60.18 -61.39 -11.24
C THR A 337 60.22 -62.88 -10.90
N GLU A 338 59.07 -63.47 -10.56
CA GLU A 338 58.99 -64.92 -10.29
C GLU A 338 59.29 -65.75 -11.55
N ASN A 339 58.81 -65.32 -12.72
CA ASN A 339 59.11 -65.98 -13.99
C ASN A 339 60.62 -65.89 -14.32
N GLU A 340 61.23 -64.72 -14.15
CA GLU A 340 62.69 -64.55 -14.28
C GLU A 340 63.46 -65.49 -13.35
N ARG A 341 63.05 -65.59 -12.07
CA ARG A 341 63.64 -66.52 -11.09
C ARG A 341 63.53 -67.97 -11.55
N LEU A 342 62.34 -68.41 -11.97
CA LEU A 342 62.10 -69.78 -12.43
C LEU A 342 62.90 -70.11 -13.70
N ASN A 343 63.06 -69.16 -14.64
CA ASN A 343 63.89 -69.38 -15.82
C ASN A 343 65.37 -69.58 -15.45
N THR A 344 65.90 -68.80 -14.52
CA THR A 344 67.27 -69.02 -14.00
C THR A 344 67.41 -70.38 -13.31
N GLU A 345 66.38 -70.81 -12.57
CA GLU A 345 66.37 -72.14 -11.94
C GLU A 345 66.33 -73.27 -12.99
N ILE A 346 65.57 -73.11 -14.07
CA ILE A 346 65.55 -74.04 -15.20
C ILE A 346 66.90 -74.10 -15.91
N GLU A 347 67.54 -72.96 -16.17
CA GLU A 347 68.88 -72.89 -16.77
C GLU A 347 69.91 -73.64 -15.90
N TYR A 348 69.90 -73.40 -14.59
CA TYR A 348 70.75 -74.10 -13.63
C TYR A 348 70.52 -75.62 -13.66
N LEU A 349 69.26 -76.07 -13.64
CA LEU A 349 68.93 -77.49 -13.70
C LEU A 349 69.35 -78.13 -15.03
N ASN A 350 69.25 -77.42 -16.15
CA ASN A 350 69.71 -77.90 -17.45
C ASN A 350 71.24 -78.07 -17.49
N ASP A 351 71.98 -77.11 -16.93
CA ASP A 351 73.44 -77.21 -16.79
C ASP A 351 73.84 -78.38 -15.89
N GLU A 352 73.12 -78.60 -14.80
CA GLU A 352 73.33 -79.73 -13.90
C GLU A 352 73.05 -81.07 -14.59
N ILE A 353 71.96 -81.18 -15.36
CA ILE A 353 71.66 -82.36 -16.19
C ILE A 353 72.78 -82.62 -17.19
N LYS A 354 73.29 -81.57 -17.85
CA LYS A 354 74.40 -81.69 -18.80
C LYS A 354 75.66 -82.21 -18.12
N ARG A 355 76.04 -81.65 -16.96
CA ARG A 355 77.17 -82.12 -16.16
C ARG A 355 77.03 -83.59 -15.77
N LEU A 356 75.86 -83.97 -15.26
CA LEU A 356 75.60 -85.37 -14.87
C LEU A 356 75.66 -86.33 -16.08
N ASN A 357 75.22 -85.89 -17.26
CA ASN A 357 75.35 -86.68 -18.48
C ASN A 357 76.81 -86.83 -18.92
N ASP A 358 77.62 -85.76 -18.81
CA ASP A 358 79.06 -85.81 -19.09
C ASP A 358 79.77 -86.76 -18.12
N ASP A 359 79.46 -86.69 -16.82
CA ASP A 359 79.96 -87.60 -15.79
C ASP A 359 79.58 -89.06 -16.08
N LEU A 360 78.32 -89.32 -16.45
CA LEU A 360 77.87 -90.65 -16.87
C LEU A 360 78.59 -91.13 -18.13
N GLY A 361 78.86 -90.23 -19.08
CA GLY A 361 79.66 -90.51 -20.26
C GLY A 361 81.08 -90.95 -19.91
N PHE A 362 81.76 -90.19 -19.05
CA PHE A 362 83.11 -90.50 -18.57
C PHE A 362 83.15 -91.82 -17.79
N LEU A 363 82.21 -92.06 -16.88
CA LEU A 363 82.10 -93.31 -16.14
C LEU A 363 81.87 -94.51 -17.07
N ASN A 364 81.03 -94.38 -18.09
CA ASN A 364 80.81 -95.44 -19.07
C ASN A 364 82.06 -95.71 -19.92
N GLN A 365 82.78 -94.68 -20.35
CA GLN A 365 84.06 -94.86 -21.06
C GLN A 365 85.09 -95.58 -20.18
N ASN A 366 85.24 -95.15 -18.93
CA ASN A 366 86.12 -95.81 -17.96
C ASN A 366 85.71 -97.27 -17.72
N ARG A 367 84.40 -97.55 -17.63
CA ARG A 367 83.89 -98.92 -17.51
C ARG A 367 84.33 -99.78 -18.70
N VAL A 368 84.16 -99.29 -19.92
CA VAL A 368 84.56 -100.00 -21.15
C VAL A 368 86.08 -100.21 -21.20
N VAL A 369 86.89 -99.20 -20.87
CA VAL A 369 88.35 -99.33 -20.80
C VAL A 369 88.74 -100.39 -19.77
N ARG A 370 88.15 -100.36 -18.57
CA ARG A 370 88.42 -101.33 -17.51
C ARG A 370 88.02 -102.74 -17.93
N GLU A 371 86.87 -102.89 -18.58
CA GLU A 371 86.39 -104.16 -19.11
C GLU A 371 87.33 -104.70 -20.20
N ASN A 372 87.79 -103.85 -21.13
CA ASN A 372 88.77 -104.22 -22.14
C ASN A 372 90.11 -104.65 -21.51
N ASN A 373 90.61 -103.90 -20.52
CA ASN A 373 91.83 -104.25 -19.80
C ASN A 373 91.69 -105.58 -19.05
N LEU A 374 90.52 -105.82 -18.44
CA LEU A 374 90.21 -107.07 -17.76
C LEU A 374 90.17 -108.24 -18.76
N ASN A 375 89.49 -108.06 -19.90
CA ASN A 375 89.43 -109.06 -20.97
C ASN A 375 90.81 -109.39 -21.54
N GLU A 376 91.67 -108.38 -21.70
CA GLU A 376 93.04 -108.59 -22.14
C GLU A 376 93.86 -109.34 -21.09
N THR A 377 93.69 -109.01 -19.81
CA THR A 377 94.31 -109.76 -18.70
C THR A 377 93.83 -111.21 -18.69
N ILE A 378 92.53 -111.47 -18.89
CA ILE A 378 91.97 -112.81 -19.00
C ILE A 378 92.62 -113.57 -20.17
N ARG A 379 92.73 -112.95 -21.36
CA ARG A 379 93.42 -113.56 -22.51
C ARG A 379 94.87 -113.91 -22.21
N GLN A 380 95.61 -113.00 -21.57
CA GLN A 380 96.99 -113.26 -21.17
C GLN A 380 97.09 -114.43 -20.19
N LYS A 381 96.15 -114.52 -19.24
CA LYS A 381 96.06 -115.64 -18.29
C LYS A 381 95.68 -116.94 -18.97
N ASP A 382 94.78 -116.93 -19.95
CA ASP A 382 94.43 -118.11 -20.74
C ASP A 382 95.63 -118.61 -21.56
N VAL A 383 96.40 -117.70 -22.15
CA VAL A 383 97.68 -118.03 -22.84
C VAL A 383 98.68 -118.62 -21.84
N GLN A 384 98.80 -118.04 -20.65
CA GLN A 384 99.67 -118.55 -19.59
C GLN A 384 99.23 -119.94 -19.11
N ILE A 385 97.93 -120.17 -18.91
CA ILE A 385 97.35 -121.46 -18.57
C ILE A 385 97.63 -122.47 -19.68
N ALA A 386 97.43 -122.11 -20.94
CA ALA A 386 97.71 -123.00 -22.07
C ALA A 386 99.19 -123.39 -22.15
N ARG A 387 100.11 -122.44 -21.89
CA ARG A 387 101.56 -122.71 -21.78
C ARG A 387 101.86 -123.65 -20.61
N LEU A 388 101.33 -123.38 -19.42
CA LEU A 388 101.54 -124.22 -18.25
C LEU A 388 100.95 -125.62 -18.42
N GLN A 389 99.81 -125.75 -19.09
CA GLN A 389 99.23 -127.04 -19.45
C GLN A 389 100.11 -127.79 -20.46
N GLN A 390 100.69 -127.08 -21.43
CA GLN A 390 101.65 -127.65 -22.36
C GLN A 390 102.92 -128.13 -21.65
N GLU A 391 103.49 -127.30 -20.78
CA GLU A 391 104.64 -127.65 -19.94
C GLU A 391 104.33 -128.86 -19.03
N ASN A 392 103.12 -128.93 -18.45
CA ASN A 392 102.66 -130.11 -17.71
C ASN A 392 102.52 -131.35 -18.58
N ARG A 393 102.10 -131.23 -19.85
CA ARG A 393 102.07 -132.36 -20.79
C ARG A 393 103.47 -132.84 -21.12
N GLU A 394 104.41 -131.92 -21.31
CA GLU A 394 105.82 -132.22 -21.55
C GLU A 394 106.47 -132.89 -20.33
N LEU A 395 106.21 -132.39 -19.12
CA LEU A 395 106.61 -133.02 -17.85
C LEU A 395 106.03 -134.42 -17.69
N ASN A 396 104.76 -134.64 -18.07
CA ASN A 396 104.14 -135.97 -18.04
C ASN A 396 104.68 -136.93 -19.12
N GLN A 397 105.28 -136.40 -20.18
CA GLN A 397 105.92 -137.18 -21.26
C GLN A 397 107.43 -137.37 -21.05
N MET A 398 108.03 -136.72 -20.05
CA MET A 398 109.40 -137.02 -19.66
C MET A 398 109.48 -138.49 -19.23
N PRO A 399 110.53 -139.23 -19.65
CA PRO A 399 110.74 -140.60 -19.22
C PRO A 399 110.73 -140.62 -17.70
N ARG A 400 109.98 -141.55 -17.10
CA ARG A 400 110.03 -141.82 -15.66
C ARG A 400 111.47 -142.17 -15.29
N TYR A 401 112.30 -141.15 -15.05
CA TYR A 401 113.47 -141.30 -14.21
C TYR A 401 112.90 -141.83 -12.90
N LYS A 402 113.37 -143.02 -12.51
CA LYS A 402 113.19 -143.56 -11.18
C LYS A 402 113.73 -142.54 -10.18
N VAL A 403 112.91 -141.55 -9.85
CA VAL A 403 113.07 -140.78 -8.63
C VAL A 403 112.60 -141.73 -7.55
N ASP A 404 113.58 -142.25 -6.83
CA ASP A 404 113.46 -143.07 -5.65
C ASP A 404 112.43 -142.44 -4.70
N ALA A 405 111.22 -143.02 -4.66
CA ALA A 405 110.11 -142.54 -3.84
C ALA A 405 110.52 -142.41 -2.37
N ASN A 406 111.51 -143.18 -1.91
CA ASN A 406 112.02 -143.11 -0.55
C ASN A 406 112.87 -141.84 -0.28
N LYS A 407 113.42 -141.21 -1.33
CA LYS A 407 114.20 -139.97 -1.21
C LYS A 407 113.30 -138.72 -1.15
N ILE A 408 112.15 -138.74 -1.84
CA ILE A 408 111.12 -137.69 -1.72
C ILE A 408 110.35 -137.81 -0.40
N ILE A 409 110.04 -139.02 0.06
CA ILE A 409 109.42 -139.25 1.39
C ILE A 409 110.36 -138.74 2.51
N SER A 410 111.68 -138.93 2.42
CA SER A 410 112.64 -138.40 3.42
C SER A 410 112.81 -136.86 3.43
N ILE A 411 112.29 -136.16 2.41
CA ILE A 411 112.30 -134.69 2.30
C ILE A 411 110.93 -134.12 2.73
N TRP A 412 109.83 -134.83 2.46
CA TRP A 412 108.48 -134.48 2.92
C TRP A 412 108.33 -134.72 4.44
N ASP A 413 108.90 -135.81 4.99
CA ASP A 413 109.01 -136.09 6.43
C ASP A 413 109.90 -135.07 7.20
N LYS A 414 110.64 -134.21 6.49
CA LYS A 414 111.45 -133.11 7.07
C LYS A 414 110.81 -131.73 6.93
N ILE A 415 109.68 -131.63 6.24
CA ILE A 415 108.93 -130.39 6.03
C ILE A 415 107.58 -130.43 6.77
N GLU A 416 107.12 -131.63 7.15
CA GLU A 416 105.95 -131.86 8.02
C GLU A 416 106.28 -131.67 9.52
N ASP A 417 107.03 -130.61 9.84
CA ASP A 417 107.38 -130.20 11.21
C ASP A 417 107.00 -128.71 11.42
N ALA A 418 105.68 -128.49 11.46
CA ALA A 418 104.99 -127.38 12.14
C ALA A 418 105.17 -125.92 11.61
N PRO A 419 104.26 -124.96 11.96
CA PRO A 419 103.14 -125.09 12.88
C PRO A 419 101.76 -124.69 12.31
N GLU A 420 100.77 -125.41 12.83
CA GLU A 420 99.59 -124.87 13.52
C GLU A 420 99.42 -123.35 13.47
N VAL A 421 98.20 -122.96 13.09
CA VAL A 421 97.42 -121.82 13.60
C VAL A 421 98.20 -120.97 14.60
N ILE A 422 98.73 -119.85 14.13
CA ILE A 422 99.20 -118.79 15.02
C ILE A 422 97.95 -118.13 15.58
N GLU A 423 97.46 -118.65 16.71
CA GLU A 423 96.74 -117.84 17.68
C GLU A 423 97.70 -116.74 18.15
N ILE A 424 97.49 -115.53 17.63
CA ILE A 424 98.25 -114.35 18.05
C ILE A 424 97.87 -114.05 19.51
N PRO A 425 98.82 -114.06 20.46
CA PRO A 425 98.53 -113.73 21.85
C PRO A 425 98.16 -112.25 21.96
N ILE A 426 97.07 -111.99 22.65
CA ILE A 426 96.57 -110.71 23.15
C ILE A 426 97.65 -109.63 23.15
N ILE A 427 97.60 -108.80 22.12
CA ILE A 427 98.30 -107.52 22.04
C ILE A 427 97.43 -106.53 22.83
N SER A 428 98.04 -105.61 23.58
CA SER A 428 97.29 -104.63 24.37
C SER A 428 96.27 -103.90 23.49
N ASN A 429 95.12 -103.46 24.05
CA ASN A 429 94.06 -102.79 23.28
C ASN A 429 94.58 -101.59 22.45
N ASP A 430 95.67 -100.94 22.89
CA ASP A 430 96.29 -99.83 22.19
C ASP A 430 97.04 -100.27 20.93
N ASP A 431 97.72 -101.43 20.97
CA ASP A 431 98.43 -101.99 19.83
C ASP A 431 97.48 -102.66 18.82
N LYS A 432 96.35 -103.21 19.30
CA LYS A 432 95.26 -103.70 18.44
C LYS A 432 94.67 -102.57 17.61
N HIS A 433 94.41 -101.41 18.21
CA HIS A 433 93.91 -100.25 17.47
C HIS A 433 94.93 -99.76 16.43
N ILE A 434 96.23 -99.80 16.74
CA ILE A 434 97.27 -99.44 15.77
C ILE A 434 97.32 -100.45 14.61
N LEU A 435 97.23 -101.75 14.89
CA LEU A 435 97.23 -102.79 13.87
C LEU A 435 95.96 -102.80 13.03
N GLU A 436 94.78 -102.59 13.61
CA GLU A 436 93.51 -102.43 12.86
C GLU A 436 93.55 -101.17 11.98
N LYS A 437 94.19 -100.09 12.46
CA LYS A 437 94.38 -98.86 11.68
C LYS A 437 95.38 -99.06 10.54
N ILE A 438 96.46 -99.82 10.77
CA ILE A 438 97.41 -100.22 9.71
C ILE A 438 96.74 -101.16 8.72
N GLN A 439 96.01 -102.18 9.18
CA GLN A 439 95.31 -103.14 8.33
C GLN A 439 94.21 -102.46 7.50
N GLY A 440 93.40 -101.58 8.10
CA GLY A 440 92.39 -100.81 7.39
C GLY A 440 92.98 -99.88 6.35
N ARG A 441 94.10 -99.22 6.66
CA ARG A 441 94.81 -98.36 5.69
C ARG A 441 95.53 -99.16 4.61
N LEU A 442 96.13 -100.30 4.94
CA LEU A 442 96.77 -101.21 3.98
C LEU A 442 95.73 -101.82 3.04
N MET A 443 94.58 -102.26 3.57
CA MET A 443 93.48 -102.77 2.75
C MET A 443 92.88 -101.66 1.89
N SER A 444 92.73 -100.44 2.39
CA SER A 444 92.33 -99.27 1.57
C SER A 444 93.36 -98.99 0.47
N ALA A 445 94.66 -98.99 0.78
CA ALA A 445 95.72 -98.76 -0.20
C ALA A 445 95.82 -99.89 -1.24
N VAL A 446 95.66 -101.15 -0.84
CA VAL A 446 95.63 -102.32 -1.75
C VAL A 446 94.38 -102.31 -2.61
N THR A 447 93.23 -101.92 -2.06
CA THR A 447 91.96 -101.78 -2.81
C THR A 447 92.03 -100.60 -3.79
N LYS A 448 92.73 -99.52 -3.44
CA LYS A 448 92.95 -98.35 -4.31
C LYS A 448 94.07 -98.55 -5.33
N ARG A 449 95.11 -99.35 -5.04
CA ARG A 449 96.17 -99.75 -5.99
C ARG A 449 95.63 -100.56 -7.16
N ALA A 450 94.44 -101.17 -7.01
CA ALA A 450 93.70 -101.74 -8.13
C ALA A 450 93.16 -100.71 -9.13
N ASN A 451 93.20 -99.39 -8.83
CA ASN A 451 92.58 -98.32 -9.64
C ASN A 451 93.48 -97.07 -9.86
N ASN A 452 94.82 -97.21 -9.88
CA ASN A 452 95.83 -96.14 -10.05
C ASN A 452 95.91 -95.13 -8.87
N LEU A 453 97.06 -95.12 -8.20
CA LEU A 453 97.37 -94.25 -7.05
C LEU A 453 97.72 -92.84 -7.52
N ASN A 454 97.21 -91.80 -6.85
CA ASN A 454 97.60 -90.41 -7.07
C ASN A 454 98.74 -89.97 -6.13
N GLU A 455 99.22 -88.73 -6.27
CA GLU A 455 100.36 -88.20 -5.51
C GLU A 455 100.09 -88.10 -4.00
N ASP A 456 98.82 -87.85 -3.61
CA ASP A 456 98.37 -87.85 -2.22
C ASP A 456 98.38 -89.27 -1.61
N ASP A 457 98.02 -90.28 -2.40
CA ASP A 457 98.07 -91.69 -1.96
C ASP A 457 99.52 -92.15 -1.73
N MET A 458 100.48 -91.64 -2.52
CA MET A 458 101.91 -91.90 -2.31
C MET A 458 102.44 -91.24 -1.02
N GLN A 459 101.93 -90.05 -0.67
CA GLN A 459 102.26 -89.41 0.62
C GLN A 459 101.67 -90.18 1.81
N GLU A 460 100.46 -90.74 1.69
CA GLU A 460 99.88 -91.60 2.73
C GLU A 460 100.69 -92.89 2.94
N LEU A 461 101.17 -93.51 1.86
CA LEU A 461 102.05 -94.68 1.92
C LEU A 461 103.39 -94.35 2.60
N ASP A 462 104.00 -93.21 2.29
CA ASP A 462 105.25 -92.76 2.94
C ASP A 462 105.04 -92.47 4.43
N GLN A 463 103.90 -91.88 4.82
CA GLN A 463 103.54 -91.72 6.24
C GLN A 463 103.36 -93.07 6.95
N LEU A 464 102.72 -94.04 6.30
CA LEU A 464 102.53 -95.39 6.84
C LEU A 464 103.88 -96.10 7.03
N TYR A 465 104.77 -95.98 6.04
CA TYR A 465 106.13 -96.48 6.11
C TYR A 465 106.91 -95.87 7.28
N ARG A 466 106.82 -94.55 7.50
CA ARG A 466 107.43 -93.86 8.65
C ARG A 466 106.83 -94.29 9.99
N MET A 467 105.53 -94.56 10.08
CA MET A 467 104.89 -95.10 11.30
C MET A 467 105.39 -96.52 11.61
N ILE A 468 105.50 -97.36 10.60
CA ILE A 468 106.05 -98.72 10.73
C ILE A 468 107.52 -98.65 11.18
N GLN A 469 108.33 -97.78 10.56
CA GLN A 469 109.73 -97.56 10.96
C GLN A 469 109.85 -97.03 12.40
N LYS A 470 108.96 -96.14 12.85
CA LYS A 470 108.89 -95.70 14.25
C LYS A 470 108.55 -96.84 15.20
N PHE A 471 107.63 -97.73 14.82
CA PHE A 471 107.27 -98.91 15.62
C PHE A 471 108.44 -99.89 15.72
N ILE A 472 109.12 -100.11 14.60
CA ILE A 472 110.37 -100.88 14.47
C ILE A 472 111.46 -100.29 15.38
N SER A 473 111.62 -98.96 15.46
CA SER A 473 112.68 -98.30 16.24
C SER A 473 112.57 -98.44 17.78
N LYS A 474 111.43 -98.89 18.33
CA LYS A 474 111.28 -99.20 19.77
C LYS A 474 111.84 -100.59 20.08
N LYS A 475 113.17 -100.69 20.04
CA LYS A 475 113.95 -101.94 20.00
C LYS A 475 114.41 -102.39 21.39
N SER A 476 113.55 -102.96 22.24
CA SER A 476 114.00 -103.55 23.52
C SER A 476 113.06 -104.60 24.14
N SER A 477 112.49 -105.53 23.37
CA SER A 477 111.78 -106.68 23.95
C SER A 477 112.05 -107.98 23.18
N PRO A 478 112.38 -109.09 23.86
CA PRO A 478 112.56 -110.40 23.23
C PRO A 478 111.35 -110.89 22.42
N LYS A 479 110.13 -110.39 22.73
CA LYS A 479 108.91 -110.69 21.95
C LYS A 479 108.84 -109.92 20.63
N ALA A 480 109.50 -108.76 20.52
CA ALA A 480 109.57 -107.96 19.30
C ALA A 480 110.44 -108.62 18.21
N GLN A 481 111.41 -109.47 18.57
CA GLN A 481 112.25 -110.19 17.59
C GLN A 481 111.48 -111.19 16.71
N LYS A 482 110.38 -111.77 17.22
CA LYS A 482 109.52 -112.67 16.42
C LYS A 482 108.66 -111.90 15.41
N VAL A 483 108.11 -110.74 15.81
CA VAL A 483 107.39 -109.82 14.91
C VAL A 483 108.35 -109.22 13.88
N TYR A 484 109.59 -108.92 14.27
CA TYR A 484 110.64 -108.49 13.35
C TYR A 484 111.00 -109.55 12.32
N LYS A 485 111.17 -110.83 12.71
CA LYS A 485 111.38 -111.92 11.74
C LYS A 485 110.22 -112.10 10.76
N PHE A 486 108.99 -111.78 11.18
CA PHE A 486 107.83 -111.79 10.29
C PHE A 486 107.84 -110.58 9.34
N MET A 487 108.08 -109.38 9.86
CA MET A 487 108.17 -108.14 9.07
C MET A 487 109.35 -108.16 8.09
N ASP A 488 110.48 -108.76 8.47
CA ASP A 488 111.67 -108.92 7.62
C ASP A 488 111.44 -109.96 6.50
N ARG A 489 110.63 -111.01 6.77
CA ARG A 489 110.13 -111.92 5.73
C ARG A 489 109.15 -111.23 4.80
N MET A 490 108.27 -110.38 5.31
CA MET A 490 107.37 -109.59 4.47
C MET A 490 108.12 -108.55 3.64
N HIS A 491 109.14 -107.90 4.20
CA HIS A 491 109.98 -106.96 3.48
C HIS A 491 110.75 -107.65 2.35
N ASN A 492 111.31 -108.84 2.62
CA ASN A 492 111.92 -109.67 1.57
C ASN A 492 110.91 -110.16 0.52
N ALA A 493 109.70 -110.54 0.93
CA ALA A 493 108.64 -110.89 -0.01
C ALA A 493 108.22 -109.71 -0.89
N LEU A 494 108.14 -108.50 -0.33
CA LEU A 494 107.84 -107.27 -1.06
C LEU A 494 108.97 -106.88 -2.02
N ASN A 495 110.24 -107.02 -1.61
CA ASN A 495 111.39 -106.78 -2.48
C ASN A 495 111.50 -107.82 -3.62
N ILE A 496 111.09 -109.08 -3.38
CA ILE A 496 110.97 -110.09 -4.44
C ILE A 496 109.87 -109.72 -5.43
N ILE A 497 108.76 -109.15 -4.94
CA ILE A 497 107.65 -108.68 -5.79
C ILE A 497 108.05 -107.42 -6.59
N GLU A 498 108.82 -106.50 -6.01
CA GLU A 498 109.37 -105.32 -6.71
C GLU A 498 110.45 -105.65 -7.73
N ALA A 499 111.15 -106.79 -7.57
CA ALA A 499 112.18 -107.26 -8.50
C ALA A 499 111.62 -108.07 -9.69
N ILE A 500 110.30 -108.28 -9.77
CA ILE A 500 109.65 -108.85 -10.95
C ILE A 500 109.53 -107.72 -11.98
N PRO A 501 110.21 -107.79 -13.14
CA PRO A 501 110.13 -106.74 -14.15
C PRO A 501 108.69 -106.57 -14.64
N HIS A 502 108.28 -105.32 -14.88
CA HIS A 502 107.04 -105.00 -15.60
C HIS A 502 106.97 -105.67 -16.96
#